data_AF-A0AAW1KKL0-F1
#
_entry.id   AF-A0AAW1KKL0-F1
#
_cell.length_a   1.000
_cell.length_b   1.000
_cell.length_c   1.000
_cell.angle_alpha   90.00
_cell.angle_beta   90.00
_cell.angle_gamma   90.00
#
_symmetry.space_group_name_H-M   'P 1'
#
loop_
_entity.id
_entity.type
_entity.pdbx_description
1 polymer ?
#
loop_
_entity_poly.entity_id
_entity_poly.type
_entity_poly.pdbx_seq_one_letter_code
_entity_poly.pdbx_strand_id
1 'polypeptide(L)'
;MRLLINKTKPEPCDTEMWLYTLIHYTEKNITSSGYNRSMSENCSRPFLIQPVTGSNLVLLVINMICPEKKLYSISPDILIDDYEEPRTPTPVEIYYNISLSCYKVKNNDFPRRSYMSCINRSIHEQEIRLCGRGSAISNTLLLLFLVQLLLADF
;
A
#
# COMPACT_ATOMS: atom_id res chain seq x y z
N MET A 1 -15.46 37.41 5.57
CA MET A 1 -14.92 36.28 6.36
C MET A 1 -14.34 35.25 5.38
N ARG A 2 -13.02 35.12 5.29
CA ARG A 2 -12.36 34.14 4.40
C ARG A 2 -12.21 32.82 5.16
N LEU A 3 -12.88 31.76 4.67
CA LEU A 3 -12.64 30.39 5.12
C LEU A 3 -11.30 29.92 4.54
N LEU A 4 -10.28 29.82 5.39
CA LEU A 4 -9.01 29.19 5.05
C LEU A 4 -9.19 27.67 5.23
N ILE A 5 -9.34 26.95 4.12
CA ILE A 5 -9.35 25.48 4.12
C ILE A 5 -7.93 25.03 4.46
N ASN A 6 -7.77 24.30 5.55
CA ASN A 6 -6.50 23.69 5.92
C ASN A 6 -6.22 22.52 4.98
N LYS A 7 -5.41 22.76 3.94
CA LYS A 7 -5.07 21.74 2.94
C LYS A 7 -4.05 20.78 3.54
N THR A 8 -4.45 19.56 3.82
CA THR A 8 -3.51 18.46 4.06
C THR A 8 -2.96 17.96 2.74
N LYS A 9 -1.67 17.65 2.70
CA LYS A 9 -1.04 16.99 1.56
C LYS A 9 -1.00 15.49 1.88
N PRO A 10 -1.83 14.65 1.25
CA PRO A 10 -1.79 13.22 1.51
C PRO A 10 -0.44 12.65 1.06
N GLU A 11 0.16 11.82 1.90
CA GLU A 11 1.36 11.03 1.58
C GLU A 11 0.94 9.61 1.15
N PRO A 12 1.68 8.96 0.23
CA PRO A 12 1.37 7.60 -0.16
C PRO A 12 1.68 6.62 0.98
N CYS A 13 0.70 5.79 1.34
CA CYS A 13 0.85 4.71 2.31
C CYS A 13 0.33 3.39 1.75
N ASP A 14 0.85 2.28 2.28
CA ASP A 14 0.35 0.94 1.97
C ASP A 14 -0.81 0.63 2.94
N THR A 15 -1.89 0.05 2.42
CA THR A 15 -3.09 -0.29 3.21
C THR A 15 -3.44 -1.76 3.01
N GLU A 16 -3.97 -2.39 4.05
CA GLU A 16 -4.58 -3.71 3.98
C GLU A 16 -6.10 -3.59 4.05
N MET A 17 -6.81 -4.44 3.30
CA MET A 17 -8.26 -4.53 3.35
C MET A 17 -8.70 -5.96 3.13
N TRP A 18 -9.88 -6.29 3.67
CA TRP A 18 -10.45 -7.62 3.55
C TRP A 18 -11.54 -7.64 2.49
N LEU A 19 -11.35 -8.48 1.48
CA LEU A 19 -12.32 -8.72 0.42
C LEU A 19 -13.07 -10.02 0.68
N TYR A 20 -14.38 -9.99 0.42
CA TYR A 20 -15.25 -11.14 0.56
C TYR A 20 -15.85 -11.49 -0.79
N THR A 21 -15.81 -12.78 -1.12
CA THR A 21 -16.44 -13.31 -2.33
C THR A 21 -17.51 -14.32 -1.92
N LEU A 22 -18.65 -14.28 -2.60
CA LEU A 22 -19.68 -15.28 -2.41
C LEU A 22 -19.18 -16.63 -2.94
N ILE A 23 -19.22 -17.65 -2.09
CA ILE A 23 -18.99 -19.02 -2.54
C ILE A 23 -20.21 -19.46 -3.33
N HIS A 24 -20.02 -19.71 -4.63
CA HIS A 24 -21.06 -20.25 -5.50
C HIS A 24 -21.18 -21.76 -5.29
N TYR A 25 -22.29 -22.19 -4.72
CA TYR A 25 -22.59 -23.62 -4.61
C TYR A 25 -23.39 -24.07 -5.82
N THR A 26 -22.96 -25.18 -6.41
CA THR A 26 -23.75 -25.90 -7.41
C THR A 26 -24.90 -26.63 -6.72
N GLU A 27 -25.92 -27.04 -7.47
CA GLU A 27 -27.07 -27.80 -6.92
C GLU A 27 -26.65 -29.06 -6.15
N LYS A 28 -25.51 -29.66 -6.49
CA LYS A 28 -24.95 -30.84 -5.79
C LYS A 28 -24.36 -30.49 -4.42
N ASN A 29 -23.87 -29.27 -4.24
CA ASN A 29 -23.18 -28.83 -3.03
C ASN A 29 -24.03 -27.87 -2.19
N ILE A 30 -25.26 -27.54 -2.62
CA ILE A 30 -26.12 -26.62 -1.88
C ILE A 30 -26.56 -27.19 -0.53
N THR A 31 -26.62 -28.53 -0.39
CA THR A 31 -26.95 -29.23 0.85
C THR A 31 -25.88 -29.05 1.93
N SER A 32 -24.60 -28.97 1.56
CA SER A 32 -23.50 -28.64 2.48
C SER A 32 -23.32 -27.14 2.69
N SER A 33 -24.02 -26.31 1.92
CA SER A 33 -24.00 -24.85 2.05
C SER A 33 -24.89 -24.34 3.18
N GLY A 34 -24.69 -23.07 3.52
CA GLY A 34 -25.61 -22.32 4.38
C GLY A 34 -26.91 -21.89 3.70
N TYR A 35 -27.04 -22.00 2.38
CA TYR A 35 -28.22 -21.56 1.63
C TYR A 35 -29.43 -22.48 1.81
N ASN A 36 -30.63 -21.93 1.68
CA ASN A 36 -31.92 -22.67 1.67
C ASN A 36 -32.16 -23.58 2.91
N ARG A 37 -31.48 -23.30 4.02
CA ARG A 37 -31.71 -23.99 5.29
C ARG A 37 -32.70 -23.20 6.14
N SER A 38 -33.72 -23.86 6.66
CA SER A 38 -34.75 -23.23 7.49
C SER A 38 -34.18 -22.56 8.74
N MET A 39 -34.91 -21.56 9.22
CA MET A 39 -34.65 -20.94 10.52
C MET A 39 -34.98 -21.96 11.61
N SER A 40 -34.15 -22.02 12.64
CA SER A 40 -34.32 -22.97 13.74
C SER A 40 -35.22 -22.36 14.82
N GLU A 41 -36.21 -23.12 15.29
CA GLU A 41 -37.12 -22.72 16.37
C GLU A 41 -36.37 -22.43 17.68
N ASN A 42 -35.24 -23.10 17.91
CA ASN A 42 -34.40 -22.93 19.11
C ASN A 42 -33.36 -21.81 18.96
N CYS A 43 -33.51 -20.91 17.99
CA CYS A 43 -32.58 -19.80 17.73
C CYS A 43 -31.11 -20.19 17.49
N SER A 44 -30.82 -21.48 17.26
CA SER A 44 -29.49 -21.93 16.83
C SER A 44 -29.10 -21.35 15.47
N ARG A 45 -30.12 -20.96 14.69
CA ARG A 45 -29.96 -20.28 13.42
C ARG A 45 -31.07 -19.23 13.26
N PRO A 46 -30.79 -17.96 13.62
CA PRO A 46 -31.79 -16.89 13.60
C PRO A 46 -31.91 -16.21 12.23
N PHE A 47 -31.44 -16.82 11.14
CA PHE A 47 -31.48 -16.22 9.82
C PHE A 47 -31.62 -17.25 8.69
N LEU A 48 -32.26 -16.82 7.60
CA LEU A 48 -32.38 -17.52 6.33
C LEU A 48 -31.51 -16.78 5.28
N ILE A 49 -30.81 -17.53 4.43
CA ILE A 49 -30.05 -16.96 3.31
C ILE A 49 -30.49 -17.67 2.03
N GLN A 50 -30.85 -16.91 1.00
CA GLN A 50 -31.21 -17.43 -0.32
C GLN A 50 -30.49 -16.65 -1.42
N PRO A 51 -29.94 -17.32 -2.45
CA PRO A 51 -29.37 -16.62 -3.60
C PRO A 51 -30.48 -16.02 -4.47
N VAL A 52 -30.25 -14.84 -5.05
CA VAL A 52 -31.16 -14.24 -6.03
C VAL A 52 -30.74 -14.69 -7.42
N THR A 53 -31.65 -15.39 -8.12
CA THR A 53 -31.37 -16.03 -9.41
C THR A 53 -30.91 -15.01 -10.47
N GLY A 54 -29.87 -15.37 -11.23
CA GLY A 54 -29.31 -14.51 -12.28
C GLY A 54 -28.48 -13.32 -11.78
N SER A 55 -28.09 -13.28 -10.51
CA SER A 55 -27.30 -12.19 -9.93
C SER A 55 -26.26 -12.67 -8.90
N ASN A 56 -25.40 -11.76 -8.45
CA ASN A 56 -24.50 -11.96 -7.31
C ASN A 56 -25.09 -11.47 -5.98
N LEU A 57 -26.42 -11.35 -5.89
CA LEU A 57 -27.11 -10.89 -4.68
C LEU A 57 -27.61 -12.07 -3.85
N VAL A 58 -27.69 -11.86 -2.54
CA VAL A 58 -28.29 -12.79 -1.58
C VAL A 58 -29.39 -12.09 -0.81
N LEU A 59 -30.50 -12.79 -0.59
CA LEU A 59 -31.56 -12.40 0.31
C LEU A 59 -31.24 -12.95 1.71
N LEU A 60 -31.06 -12.05 2.67
CA LEU A 60 -30.87 -12.36 4.08
C LEU A 60 -32.14 -11.96 4.84
N VAL A 61 -32.77 -12.93 5.51
CA VAL A 61 -33.93 -12.68 6.39
C VAL A 61 -33.51 -13.04 7.81
N ILE A 62 -33.69 -12.11 8.75
CA ILE A 62 -33.26 -12.27 10.14
C ILE A 62 -34.49 -12.37 11.05
N ASN A 63 -34.47 -13.30 12.00
CA ASN A 63 -35.44 -13.37 13.09
C ASN A 63 -35.03 -12.43 14.21
N MET A 64 -35.78 -11.35 14.39
CA MET A 64 -35.56 -10.41 15.49
C MET A 64 -36.06 -10.94 16.84
N ILE A 65 -36.82 -12.05 16.87
CA ILE A 65 -37.31 -12.68 18.11
C ILE A 65 -36.19 -13.45 18.82
N CYS A 66 -35.22 -13.95 18.04
CA CYS A 66 -34.08 -14.63 18.61
C CYS A 66 -33.17 -13.59 19.27
N PRO A 67 -32.78 -13.79 20.55
CA PRO A 67 -31.87 -12.88 21.19
C PRO A 67 -30.57 -12.87 20.40
N GLU A 68 -30.10 -11.68 20.03
CA GLU A 68 -28.69 -11.52 19.73
C GLU A 68 -27.96 -12.07 20.95
N LYS A 69 -27.28 -13.21 20.80
CA LYS A 69 -26.16 -13.50 21.68
C LYS A 69 -25.22 -12.35 21.43
N LYS A 70 -25.34 -11.30 22.24
CA LYS A 70 -24.36 -10.24 22.25
C LYS A 70 -23.03 -10.98 22.31
N LEU A 71 -22.17 -10.72 21.34
CA LEU A 71 -20.75 -10.99 21.46
C LEU A 71 -20.15 -10.05 22.53
N TYR A 72 -20.83 -9.91 23.67
CA TYR A 72 -20.52 -9.12 24.86
C TYR A 72 -20.75 -9.95 26.15
N SER A 73 -20.72 -11.27 26.04
CA SER A 73 -20.42 -12.11 27.20
C SER A 73 -19.05 -12.74 26.97
N ILE A 74 -18.03 -11.88 27.02
CA ILE A 74 -16.70 -12.27 27.47
C ILE A 74 -16.95 -12.88 28.85
N SER A 75 -16.86 -14.21 28.96
CA SER A 75 -16.62 -14.83 30.25
C SER A 75 -15.35 -14.19 30.83
N PRO A 76 -15.33 -13.76 32.11
CA PRO A 76 -14.16 -13.12 32.74
C PRO A 76 -12.85 -13.92 32.64
N ASP A 77 -12.94 -15.20 32.25
CA ASP A 77 -11.83 -16.15 32.22
C ASP A 77 -11.20 -16.34 30.82
N ILE A 78 -11.71 -15.68 29.77
CA ILE A 78 -11.05 -15.69 28.45
C ILE A 78 -10.18 -14.45 28.36
N LEU A 79 -8.89 -14.65 28.56
CA LEU A 79 -7.85 -13.64 28.40
C LEU A 79 -8.00 -12.96 27.03
N ILE A 80 -8.16 -11.65 27.10
CA ILE A 80 -8.25 -10.72 25.98
C ILE A 80 -6.85 -10.67 25.33
N ASP A 81 -6.55 -11.63 24.45
CA ASP A 81 -5.42 -11.56 23.52
C ASP A 81 -5.89 -11.68 22.05
N ASP A 82 -7.10 -12.23 21.82
CA ASP A 82 -7.68 -12.46 20.49
C ASP A 82 -8.96 -11.64 20.23
N TYR A 83 -9.06 -10.40 20.74
CA TYR A 83 -10.13 -9.49 20.29
C TYR A 83 -9.77 -8.90 18.92
N GLU A 84 -9.85 -9.74 17.88
CA GLU A 84 -9.70 -9.27 16.52
C GLU A 84 -10.94 -8.45 16.13
N GLU A 85 -10.74 -7.16 15.91
CA GLU A 85 -11.77 -6.27 15.38
C GLU A 85 -12.39 -6.91 14.13
N PRO A 86 -13.73 -6.86 13.95
CA PRO A 86 -14.36 -7.48 12.79
C PRO A 86 -13.73 -6.91 11.52
N ARG A 87 -13.01 -7.77 10.77
CA ARG A 87 -12.36 -7.44 9.51
C ARG A 87 -13.38 -6.78 8.57
N THR A 88 -13.24 -5.48 8.35
CA THR A 88 -14.15 -4.72 7.47
C THR A 88 -13.50 -4.51 6.10
N PRO A 89 -14.27 -4.24 5.03
CA PRO A 89 -13.69 -3.87 3.74
C PRO A 89 -13.04 -2.47 3.75
N THR A 90 -12.96 -1.80 4.90
CA THR A 90 -12.31 -0.49 5.04
C THR A 90 -10.80 -0.67 5.00
N PRO A 91 -10.06 0.05 4.15
CA PRO A 91 -8.60 0.01 4.15
C PRO A 91 -8.03 0.51 5.47
N VAL A 92 -7.12 -0.27 6.05
CA VAL A 92 -6.35 0.06 7.26
C VAL A 92 -4.91 0.30 6.87
N GLU A 93 -4.31 1.39 7.35
CA GLU A 93 -2.91 1.72 7.07
C GLU A 93 -1.96 0.72 7.75
N ILE A 94 -0.99 0.22 6.99
CA ILE A 94 0.02 -0.71 7.50
C ILE A 94 1.26 0.07 7.92
N TYR A 95 1.66 -0.11 9.18
CA TYR A 95 2.90 0.44 9.70
C TYR A 95 3.99 -0.64 9.73
N TYR A 96 5.13 -0.33 9.11
CA TYR A 96 6.29 -1.21 9.08
C TYR A 96 7.33 -0.79 10.12
N ASN A 97 7.95 -1.77 10.79
CA ASN A 97 9.06 -1.53 11.73
C ASN A 97 10.36 -1.06 11.04
N ILE A 98 10.38 -1.02 9.71
CA ILE A 98 11.51 -0.58 8.87
C ILE A 98 10.98 0.29 7.74
N SER A 99 11.86 1.04 7.06
CA SER A 99 11.44 1.85 5.91
C SER A 99 10.78 0.98 4.83
N LEU A 100 9.79 1.55 4.14
CA LEU A 100 9.00 0.87 3.11
C LEU A 100 9.88 0.22 2.03
N SER A 101 10.94 0.91 1.60
CA SER A 101 11.89 0.41 0.60
C SER A 101 12.63 -0.84 1.09
N CYS A 102 13.09 -0.85 2.34
CA CYS A 102 13.78 -2.00 2.92
C CYS A 102 12.81 -3.18 3.12
N TYR A 103 11.58 -2.91 3.54
CA TYR A 103 10.54 -3.93 3.65
C TYR A 103 10.29 -4.60 2.29
N LYS A 104 10.13 -3.81 1.22
CA LYS A 104 9.88 -4.31 -0.13
C LYS A 104 11.04 -5.16 -0.67
N VAL A 105 12.29 -4.82 -0.37
CA VAL A 105 13.47 -5.62 -0.80
C VAL A 105 13.59 -6.91 0.01
N LYS A 106 13.32 -6.87 1.32
CA LYS A 106 13.46 -8.03 2.21
C LYS A 106 12.36 -9.07 2.02
N ASN A 107 11.13 -8.64 1.81
CA ASN A 107 9.95 -9.52 1.86
C ASN A 107 9.37 -9.87 0.48
N ASN A 108 9.81 -9.21 -0.60
CA ASN A 108 9.34 -9.55 -1.94
C ASN A 108 10.43 -10.25 -2.75
N ASP A 109 10.12 -11.46 -3.22
CA ASP A 109 10.94 -12.18 -4.20
C ASP A 109 10.24 -12.20 -5.57
N PHE A 110 9.74 -11.03 -5.99
CA PHE A 110 9.05 -10.91 -7.28
C PHE A 110 10.05 -11.15 -8.41
N PRO A 111 9.76 -12.07 -9.36
CA PRO A 111 10.66 -12.35 -10.45
C PRO A 111 10.86 -11.11 -11.30
N ARG A 112 12.13 -10.72 -11.49
CA ARG A 112 12.50 -9.63 -12.41
C ARG A 112 13.08 -10.23 -13.66
N ARG A 113 12.63 -9.76 -14.81
CA ARG A 113 13.25 -10.11 -16.08
C ARG A 113 14.51 -9.26 -16.25
N SER A 114 15.67 -9.90 -16.18
CA SER A 114 16.92 -9.25 -16.57
C SER A 114 16.93 -8.91 -18.06
N TYR A 115 17.60 -7.83 -18.42
CA TYR A 115 17.85 -7.51 -19.83
C TYR A 115 18.61 -8.67 -20.49
N MET A 116 18.20 -9.02 -21.71
CA MET A 116 18.83 -10.12 -22.46
C MET A 116 20.25 -9.76 -22.96
N SER A 117 20.52 -8.46 -23.10
CA SER A 117 21.83 -7.92 -23.45
C SER A 117 21.99 -6.52 -22.87
N CYS A 118 23.20 -6.18 -22.44
CA CYS A 118 23.56 -4.83 -22.02
C CYS A 118 24.66 -4.30 -22.95
N ILE A 119 24.32 -3.33 -23.81
CA ILE A 119 25.29 -2.62 -24.64
C ILE A 119 25.68 -1.37 -23.86
N ASN A 120 26.78 -1.45 -23.10
CA ASN A 120 27.28 -0.35 -22.28
C ASN A 120 28.54 0.31 -22.84
N ARG A 121 29.08 -0.20 -23.96
CA ARG A 121 30.26 0.30 -24.64
C ARG A 121 30.14 0.16 -26.14
N SER A 122 30.68 1.12 -26.88
CA SER A 122 30.82 1.04 -28.34
C SER A 122 32.30 0.95 -28.75
N ILE A 123 32.58 0.28 -29.86
CA ILE A 123 33.95 0.25 -30.44
C ILE A 123 34.39 1.62 -30.95
N HIS A 124 33.42 2.51 -31.22
CA HIS A 124 33.66 3.91 -31.59
C HIS A 124 33.61 4.85 -30.37
N GLU A 125 33.43 4.32 -29.17
CA GLU A 125 33.51 5.12 -27.96
C GLU A 125 34.98 5.34 -27.60
N GLN A 126 35.39 6.61 -27.51
CA GLN A 126 36.66 6.99 -26.93
C GLN A 126 36.40 7.68 -25.60
N GLU A 127 37.14 7.26 -24.57
CA GLU A 127 37.18 7.97 -23.29
C GLU A 127 37.80 9.36 -23.53
N ILE A 128 36.97 10.40 -23.58
CA ILE A 128 37.45 11.77 -23.67
C ILE A 128 38.03 12.15 -22.30
N ARG A 129 39.35 11.96 -22.12
CA ARG A 129 40.10 12.45 -20.94
C ARG A 129 40.41 13.94 -21.01
N LEU A 130 39.53 14.74 -21.61
CA LEU A 130 39.57 16.20 -21.48
C LEU A 130 38.93 16.56 -20.14
N CYS A 131 39.62 16.21 -19.05
CA CYS A 131 39.36 16.87 -17.78
C CYS A 131 39.81 18.30 -17.99
N GLY A 132 38.87 19.26 -17.99
CA GLY A 132 39.19 20.68 -18.11
C GLY A 132 40.22 21.04 -17.05
N ARG A 133 41.49 21.16 -17.45
CA ARG A 133 42.51 21.84 -16.67
C ARG A 133 42.20 23.32 -16.77
N GLY A 134 41.16 23.76 -16.05
CA GLY A 134 40.95 25.16 -15.79
C GLY A 134 42.23 25.67 -15.16
N SER A 135 42.93 26.57 -15.86
CA SER A 135 44.02 27.31 -15.26
C SER A 135 43.41 28.21 -14.18
N ALA A 136 43.71 27.92 -12.92
CA ALA A 136 43.51 28.92 -11.88
C ALA A 136 44.39 30.12 -12.25
N ILE A 137 43.78 31.26 -12.56
CA ILE A 137 44.49 32.51 -12.76
C ILE A 137 45.12 32.84 -11.39
N SER A 138 46.35 32.41 -11.20
CA SER A 138 47.16 32.86 -10.08
C SER A 138 47.50 34.32 -10.34
N ASN A 139 47.36 35.18 -9.32
CA ASN A 139 47.81 36.58 -9.36
C ASN A 139 49.32 36.63 -9.58
N THR A 140 49.76 36.44 -10.81
CA THR A 140 51.15 36.65 -11.19
C THR A 140 51.47 38.11 -10.98
N LEU A 141 52.56 38.38 -10.26
CA LEU A 141 53.13 39.73 -10.03
C LEU A 141 53.26 40.54 -11.33
N LEU A 142 53.35 39.86 -12.47
CA LEU A 142 53.37 40.44 -13.81
C LEU A 142 52.08 41.21 -14.16
N LEU A 143 50.90 40.72 -13.74
CA LEU A 143 49.63 41.46 -13.88
C LEU A 143 49.61 42.71 -12.99
N LEU A 144 50.15 42.62 -11.77
CA LEU A 144 50.29 43.78 -10.89
C LEU A 144 51.25 44.82 -11.47
N PHE A 145 52.39 44.38 -12.03
CA PHE A 145 53.34 45.28 -12.70
C PHE A 145 52.74 45.96 -13.94
N LEU A 146 51.99 45.22 -14.76
CA LEU A 146 51.33 45.77 -15.94
C LEU A 146 50.24 46.79 -15.56
N VAL A 147 49.48 46.54 -14.50
CA VAL A 147 48.50 47.51 -13.98
C VAL A 147 49.18 48.75 -13.42
N GLN A 148 50.31 48.61 -12.72
CA GLN A 148 51.07 49.76 -12.21
C GLN A 148 51.65 50.61 -13.36
N LEU A 149 52.14 49.99 -14.43
CA LEU A 149 52.64 50.71 -15.60
C LEU A 149 51.50 51.45 -16.34
N LEU A 150 50.35 50.80 -16.53
CA LEU A 150 49.19 51.44 -17.16
C LEU A 150 48.59 52.58 -16.32
N LEU A 151 48.73 52.53 -14.99
CA LEU A 151 48.32 53.61 -14.08
C LEU A 151 49.40 54.70 -13.89
N ALA A 152 50.64 54.45 -14.31
CA ALA A 152 51.74 55.43 -14.24
C ALA A 152 51.78 56.37 -15.46
N ASP A 153 51.07 56.03 -16.54
CA ASP A 153 50.94 56.83 -17.76
C ASP A 153 49.67 57.73 -17.78
N PHE A 154 49.01 57.89 -16.62
CA PHE A 154 47.90 58.84 -16.36
C PHE A 154 48.26 59.81 -15.24
#